data_AF-A0A3R6SQD3-F1
#
_entry.id   AF-A0A3R6SQD3-F1
#
_cell.length_a   1.000
_cell.length_b   1.000
_cell.length_c   1.000
_cell.angle_alpha   90.00
_cell.angle_beta   90.00
_cell.angle_gamma   90.00
#
_symmetry.space_group_name_H-M   'P 1'
#
loop_
_entity.id
_entity.type
_entity.pdbx_description
1 polymer ?
#
loop_
_entity_poly.entity_id
_entity_poly.type
_entity_poly.pdbx_seq_one_letter_code
_entity_poly.pdbx_strand_id
1 'polypeptide(L)'
;MDNGVNKRKVYVVGHKNPDTDSICSAIAYARLKTRLTGEEYTPRRAGQLNEETQYVLERFGIKVPGLLSDLRVQVKDVELRKVEGLNGSVSIKTAWARMKELNIKTLPVTRGGKLEGLITIGDIATSYMDVYDSTILSTARTQYRNIATTIGGRVVIGNDHSFLLKGKVGIAASSRDLMSDFIEEDDLVILGNRREAQQCAIDLNVGAMVVCHGAEIPADIIEQARQKEIVIISTPHDTFTVARQINQSIPVRHFMTKEGLITFKLRDYVDDVKDVMAHKRFRDFPIVDNKGNFLGFISRRRLLNSRKKQVILVDHNEKNQAVDGIEEADVLEIIDHHRLSSIETMGPVFFRNQPVGCTATIIYQMYQEECIEVEKEIAALLCSAIISDTLMFRSPTCTPLDEASARKLAQIADINIEELALEMFNAGSNLKGKSAEEIIFLDFKQFTVNETVIGVGQVNSMSGDELKEIKATVLPHLEKARKSHRLDMIFFMLTNIVTESSELICCGLDARSKVIAAYDLREDTDDLLLKGVVSRKKQLVPTLVGALQQ
;
A
#
# COMPACT_ATOMS: atom_id res chain seq x y z
N MET A 1 -20.03 18.72 4.78
CA MET A 1 -18.89 18.19 5.52
C MET A 1 -18.09 17.36 4.56
N ASP A 2 -16.84 17.78 4.37
CA ASP A 2 -15.88 17.32 3.39
C ASP A 2 -15.56 15.83 3.63
N ASN A 3 -16.28 14.94 2.96
CA ASN A 3 -15.97 13.52 2.97
C ASN A 3 -14.74 13.34 2.11
N GLY A 4 -13.57 13.27 2.75
CA GLY A 4 -12.25 12.99 2.17
C GLY A 4 -12.21 11.64 1.44
N VAL A 5 -12.96 11.55 0.35
CA VAL A 5 -12.71 10.64 -0.76
C VAL A 5 -11.42 11.15 -1.38
N ASN A 6 -10.36 10.35 -1.21
CA ASN A 6 -9.04 10.50 -1.83
C ASN A 6 -9.12 11.38 -3.09
N LYS A 7 -8.55 12.60 -3.05
CA LYS A 7 -8.37 13.42 -4.26
C LYS A 7 -7.78 12.52 -5.35
N ARG A 8 -8.32 12.64 -6.56
CA ARG A 8 -7.98 11.78 -7.69
C ARG A 8 -6.48 11.91 -7.99
N LYS A 9 -5.69 10.98 -7.48
CA LYS A 9 -4.23 11.02 -7.59
C LYS A 9 -3.80 10.25 -8.83
N VAL A 10 -3.30 10.97 -9.83
CA VAL A 10 -2.73 10.37 -11.03
C VAL A 10 -1.22 10.30 -10.87
N TYR A 11 -0.64 9.12 -11.06
CA TYR A 11 0.80 8.94 -11.03
C TYR A 11 1.38 9.12 -12.43
N VAL A 12 2.48 9.87 -12.55
CA VAL A 12 3.28 9.94 -13.78
C VAL A 12 4.59 9.22 -13.51
N VAL A 13 4.89 8.19 -14.30
CA VAL A 13 6.01 7.29 -13.99
C VAL A 13 6.71 6.83 -15.27
N GLY A 14 8.03 6.83 -15.21
CA GLY A 14 8.92 6.23 -16.20
C GLY A 14 9.06 4.72 -16.03
N HIS A 15 10.04 4.13 -16.71
CA HIS A 15 10.31 2.69 -16.62
C HIS A 15 10.97 2.27 -15.29
N LYS A 16 10.95 0.97 -15.01
CA LYS A 16 11.36 0.31 -13.75
C LYS A 16 12.86 0.47 -13.44
N ASN A 17 13.68 0.70 -14.45
CA ASN A 17 15.11 0.94 -14.32
C ASN A 17 15.40 2.40 -14.73
N PRO A 18 14.94 3.38 -13.93
CA PRO A 18 14.80 4.75 -14.39
C PRO A 18 16.15 5.37 -14.75
N ASP A 19 16.20 5.97 -15.93
CA ASP A 19 17.25 6.85 -16.42
C ASP A 19 16.83 8.32 -16.32
N THR A 20 17.68 9.21 -16.82
CA THR A 20 17.47 10.66 -16.72
C THR A 20 16.23 11.10 -17.48
N ASP A 21 15.97 10.58 -18.69
CA ASP A 21 14.75 10.91 -19.42
C ASP A 21 13.49 10.49 -18.65
N SER A 22 13.40 9.22 -18.26
CA SER A 22 12.23 8.68 -17.58
C SER A 22 11.82 9.49 -16.32
N ILE A 23 12.78 10.01 -15.56
CA ILE A 23 12.54 10.80 -14.35
C ILE A 23 12.23 12.26 -14.66
N CYS A 24 13.06 12.91 -15.47
CA CYS A 24 12.88 14.31 -15.85
C CYS A 24 11.57 14.51 -16.60
N SER A 25 11.25 13.62 -17.54
CA SER A 25 9.99 13.58 -18.28
C SER A 25 8.79 13.36 -17.36
N ALA A 26 8.89 12.47 -16.36
CA ALA A 26 7.79 12.28 -15.41
C ALA A 26 7.50 13.54 -14.60
N ILE A 27 8.55 14.26 -14.15
CA ILE A 27 8.43 15.50 -13.39
C ILE A 27 7.84 16.63 -14.25
N ALA A 28 8.41 16.83 -15.43
CA ALA A 28 7.98 17.87 -16.36
C ALA A 28 6.54 17.64 -16.82
N TYR A 29 6.19 16.41 -17.17
CA TYR A 29 4.84 16.09 -17.63
C TYR A 29 3.80 16.20 -16.52
N ALA A 30 4.11 15.75 -15.30
CA ALA A 30 3.24 15.96 -14.15
C ALA A 30 2.98 17.45 -13.88
N ARG A 31 4.01 18.29 -14.04
CA ARG A 31 3.87 19.75 -13.91
C ARG A 31 2.98 20.34 -15.00
N LEU A 32 3.16 19.94 -16.26
CA LEU A 32 2.32 20.36 -17.38
C LEU A 32 0.85 20.03 -17.12
N LYS A 33 0.55 18.76 -16.80
CA LYS A 33 -0.82 18.30 -16.55
C LYS A 33 -1.47 19.00 -15.35
N THR A 34 -0.71 19.23 -14.29
CA THR A 34 -1.20 19.97 -13.12
C THR A 34 -1.59 21.40 -13.49
N ARG A 35 -0.81 22.08 -14.33
CA ARG A 35 -1.15 23.42 -14.83
C ARG A 35 -2.37 23.41 -15.76
N LEU A 36 -2.47 22.43 -16.63
CA LEU A 36 -3.57 22.32 -17.61
C LEU A 36 -4.92 22.05 -16.95
N THR A 37 -4.98 21.11 -16.02
CA THR A 37 -6.28 20.64 -15.50
C THR A 37 -6.61 21.15 -14.10
N GLY A 38 -5.64 21.72 -13.37
CA GLY A 38 -5.79 22.11 -11.96
C GLY A 38 -5.87 20.92 -10.98
N GLU A 39 -5.66 19.69 -11.46
CA GLU A 39 -5.66 18.46 -10.64
C GLU A 39 -4.24 18.06 -10.23
N GLU A 40 -4.09 17.27 -9.17
CA GLU A 40 -2.78 16.83 -8.68
C GLU A 40 -2.24 15.63 -9.49
N TYR A 41 -1.22 15.86 -10.32
CA TYR A 41 -0.41 14.80 -10.93
C TYR A 41 0.90 14.65 -10.16
N THR A 42 1.23 13.43 -9.75
CA THR A 42 2.40 13.18 -8.91
C THR A 42 3.46 12.38 -9.67
N PRO A 43 4.65 12.94 -9.91
CA PRO A 43 5.74 12.17 -10.48
C PRO A 43 6.23 11.13 -9.49
N ARG A 44 6.54 9.94 -9.98
CA ARG A 44 7.06 8.80 -9.21
C ARG A 44 8.23 8.18 -9.95
N ARG A 45 9.16 7.60 -9.18
CA ARG A 45 10.18 6.69 -9.72
C ARG A 45 9.73 5.26 -9.52
N ALA A 46 10.00 4.40 -10.50
CA ALA A 46 9.69 2.97 -10.41
C ALA A 46 10.84 2.14 -9.83
N GLY A 47 12.07 2.66 -9.88
CA GLY A 47 13.30 2.00 -9.39
C GLY A 47 14.24 2.91 -8.65
N GLN A 48 15.47 2.44 -8.43
CA GLN A 48 16.58 3.25 -7.91
C GLN A 48 17.10 4.19 -8.99
N LEU A 49 17.52 5.39 -8.61
CA LEU A 49 18.09 6.36 -9.55
C LEU A 49 19.54 5.98 -9.87
N ASN A 50 19.94 6.20 -11.12
CA ASN A 50 21.36 6.20 -11.46
C ASN A 50 22.04 7.50 -10.98
N GLU A 51 23.37 7.52 -10.98
CA GLU A 51 24.17 8.65 -10.46
C GLU A 51 24.00 9.92 -11.30
N GLU A 52 23.87 9.77 -12.62
CA GLU A 52 23.63 10.90 -13.53
C GLU A 52 22.31 11.61 -13.20
N THR A 53 21.22 10.86 -13.08
CA THR A 53 19.89 11.38 -12.73
C THR A 53 19.91 11.98 -11.32
N GLN A 54 20.58 11.35 -10.36
CA GLN A 54 20.70 11.90 -9.02
C GLN A 54 21.43 13.25 -9.04
N TYR A 55 22.54 13.34 -9.78
CA TYR A 55 23.28 14.57 -9.98
C TYR A 55 22.40 15.68 -10.59
N VAL A 56 21.63 15.38 -11.64
CA VAL A 56 20.71 16.35 -12.27
C VAL A 56 19.70 16.89 -11.26
N LEU A 57 19.07 16.02 -10.47
CA LEU A 57 18.10 16.45 -9.46
C LEU A 57 18.75 17.31 -8.36
N GLU A 58 19.95 16.94 -7.90
CA GLU A 58 20.69 17.70 -6.89
C GLU A 58 21.15 19.07 -7.41
N ARG A 59 21.70 19.12 -8.63
CA ARG A 59 22.18 20.36 -9.28
C ARG A 59 21.07 21.41 -9.36
N PHE A 60 19.85 20.98 -9.68
CA PHE A 60 18.70 21.88 -9.85
C PHE A 60 17.79 21.95 -8.63
N GLY A 61 18.19 21.40 -7.48
CA GLY A 61 17.44 21.47 -6.23
C GLY A 61 16.06 20.78 -6.29
N ILE A 62 15.90 19.80 -7.17
CA ILE A 62 14.63 19.08 -7.36
C ILE A 62 14.53 17.92 -6.38
N LYS A 63 13.41 17.88 -5.67
CA LYS A 63 13.13 16.77 -4.75
C LYS A 63 12.97 15.47 -5.52
N VAL A 64 13.72 14.45 -5.10
CA VAL A 64 13.63 13.08 -5.62
C VAL A 64 12.17 12.57 -5.56
N PRO A 65 11.58 12.12 -6.68
CA PRO A 65 10.27 11.51 -6.70
C PRO A 65 10.18 10.30 -5.76
N GLY A 66 9.05 10.14 -5.07
CA GLY A 66 8.84 8.98 -4.21
C GLY A 66 8.73 7.68 -5.01
N LEU A 67 9.23 6.57 -4.45
CA LEU A 67 9.13 5.25 -5.07
C LEU A 67 7.67 4.81 -5.21
N LEU A 68 7.31 4.35 -6.41
CA LEU A 68 6.08 3.62 -6.71
C LEU A 68 6.48 2.24 -7.23
N SER A 69 6.49 1.26 -6.32
CA SER A 69 6.89 -0.11 -6.65
C SER A 69 5.74 -0.96 -7.18
N ASP A 70 4.48 -0.59 -6.88
CA ASP A 70 3.32 -1.43 -7.17
C ASP A 70 2.02 -0.60 -7.37
N LEU A 71 1.33 -0.86 -8.48
CA LEU A 71 0.10 -0.23 -8.92
C LEU A 71 -1.17 -1.01 -8.55
N ARG A 72 -1.06 -2.22 -7.99
CA ARG A 72 -2.21 -2.98 -7.49
C ARG A 72 -2.93 -2.22 -6.38
N VAL A 73 -4.24 -2.38 -6.33
CA VAL A 73 -5.09 -1.68 -5.35
C VAL A 73 -4.87 -2.29 -3.97
N GLN A 74 -4.64 -1.45 -2.97
CA GLN A 74 -4.46 -1.89 -1.59
C GLN A 74 -5.68 -1.52 -0.74
N VAL A 75 -5.86 -2.16 0.41
CA VAL A 75 -6.98 -1.89 1.33
C VAL A 75 -7.06 -0.41 1.75
N LYS A 76 -5.93 0.29 1.88
CA LYS A 76 -5.87 1.74 2.15
C LYS A 76 -6.54 2.60 1.07
N ASP A 77 -6.66 2.07 -0.15
CA ASP A 77 -7.27 2.74 -1.30
C ASP A 77 -8.79 2.52 -1.33
N VAL A 78 -9.33 1.70 -0.40
CA VAL A 78 -10.75 1.37 -0.28
C VAL A 78 -11.37 2.13 0.90
N GLU A 79 -12.57 2.67 0.70
CA GLU A 79 -13.32 3.31 1.77
C GLU A 79 -13.75 2.29 2.83
N LEU A 80 -13.20 2.42 4.04
CA LEU A 80 -13.57 1.60 5.19
C LEU A 80 -14.84 2.10 5.87
N ARG A 81 -15.68 1.18 6.35
CA ARG A 81 -16.78 1.53 7.25
C ARG A 81 -16.21 1.73 8.65
N LYS A 82 -16.00 2.99 9.04
CA LYS A 82 -15.60 3.34 10.40
C LYS A 82 -16.78 3.13 11.35
N VAL A 83 -16.54 2.35 12.39
CA VAL A 83 -17.49 2.09 13.47
C VAL A 83 -16.70 2.15 14.76
N GLU A 84 -17.20 2.88 15.75
CA GLU A 84 -16.55 2.90 17.06
C GLU A 84 -16.75 1.54 17.76
N GLY A 85 -15.67 1.02 18.33
CA GLY A 85 -15.70 -0.25 19.05
C GLY A 85 -16.44 -0.15 20.37
N LEU A 86 -17.06 -1.26 20.78
CA LEU A 86 -17.68 -1.40 22.09
C LEU A 86 -16.70 -1.99 23.08
N ASN A 87 -16.76 -1.55 24.34
CA ASN A 87 -16.11 -2.27 25.41
C ASN A 87 -16.82 -3.61 25.64
N GLY A 88 -16.07 -4.70 25.84
CA GLY A 88 -16.63 -6.03 26.08
C GLY A 88 -17.49 -6.15 27.35
N SER A 89 -17.42 -5.19 28.28
CA SER A 89 -18.29 -5.15 29.46
C SER A 89 -19.69 -4.61 29.18
N VAL A 90 -19.95 -4.03 28.01
CA VAL A 90 -21.28 -3.51 27.64
C VAL A 90 -22.26 -4.66 27.48
N SER A 91 -23.54 -4.46 27.81
CA SER A 91 -24.56 -5.51 27.71
C SER A 91 -24.96 -5.81 26.26
N ILE A 92 -25.48 -7.02 26.01
CA ILE A 92 -26.03 -7.38 24.70
C ILE A 92 -27.22 -6.50 24.28
N LYS A 93 -28.03 -6.00 25.23
CA LYS A 93 -29.10 -5.03 24.93
C LYS A 93 -28.54 -3.75 24.32
N THR A 94 -27.49 -3.20 24.91
CA THR A 94 -26.84 -1.98 24.42
C THR A 94 -26.15 -2.23 23.08
N ALA A 95 -25.49 -3.39 22.91
CA ALA A 95 -24.92 -3.77 21.61
C ALA A 95 -25.98 -3.86 20.52
N TRP A 96 -27.11 -4.50 20.81
CA TRP A 96 -28.24 -4.62 19.89
C TRP A 96 -28.84 -3.26 19.51
N ALA A 97 -29.04 -2.38 20.49
CA ALA A 97 -29.53 -1.02 20.25
C ALA A 97 -28.59 -0.25 19.32
N ARG A 98 -27.28 -0.33 19.56
CA ARG A 98 -26.25 0.30 18.73
C ARG A 98 -26.20 -0.29 17.31
N MET A 99 -26.41 -1.60 17.17
CA MET A 99 -26.50 -2.24 15.85
C MET A 99 -27.71 -1.72 15.04
N LYS A 100 -28.86 -1.56 15.69
CA LYS A 100 -30.07 -1.01 15.06
C LYS A 100 -29.89 0.44 14.66
N GLU A 101 -29.39 1.27 15.56
CA GLU A 101 -29.13 2.69 15.32
C GLU A 101 -28.20 2.91 14.13
N LEU A 102 -27.09 2.18 14.07
CA LEU A 102 -26.09 2.30 13.00
C LEU A 102 -26.45 1.49 11.73
N ASN A 103 -27.56 0.74 11.75
CA ASN A 103 -27.95 -0.20 10.70
C ASN A 103 -26.77 -1.11 10.27
N ILE A 104 -26.17 -1.80 11.24
CA ILE A 104 -25.07 -2.76 11.09
C ILE A 104 -25.46 -4.15 11.59
N LYS A 105 -24.76 -5.17 11.10
CA LYS A 105 -24.95 -6.56 11.54
C LYS A 105 -23.81 -7.11 12.38
N THR A 106 -22.69 -6.38 12.45
CA THR A 106 -21.47 -6.77 13.16
C THR A 106 -20.91 -5.53 13.87
N LEU A 107 -20.51 -5.70 15.13
CA LEU A 107 -19.86 -4.68 15.93
C LEU A 107 -18.46 -5.15 16.35
N PRO A 108 -17.46 -4.25 16.36
CA PRO A 108 -16.15 -4.57 16.89
C PRO A 108 -16.17 -4.41 18.40
N VAL A 109 -15.60 -5.36 19.12
CA VAL A 109 -15.35 -5.27 20.55
C VAL A 109 -13.89 -4.89 20.75
N THR A 110 -13.64 -3.78 21.43
CA THR A 110 -12.30 -3.22 21.57
C THR A 110 -11.96 -2.83 23.01
N ARG A 111 -10.66 -2.86 23.32
CA ARG A 111 -10.11 -2.38 24.59
C ARG A 111 -8.88 -1.52 24.32
N GLY A 112 -8.98 -0.23 24.63
CA GLY A 112 -7.91 0.73 24.31
C GLY A 112 -7.60 0.81 22.81
N GLY A 113 -8.63 0.67 21.96
CA GLY A 113 -8.49 0.65 20.50
C GLY A 113 -8.13 -0.71 19.89
N LYS A 114 -7.57 -1.64 20.67
CA LYS A 114 -7.25 -2.99 20.21
C LYS A 114 -8.49 -3.83 20.01
N LEU A 115 -8.55 -4.58 18.92
CA LEU A 115 -9.64 -5.52 18.65
C LEU A 115 -9.53 -6.74 19.57
N GLU A 116 -10.55 -6.99 20.39
CA GLU A 116 -10.65 -8.18 21.26
C GLU A 116 -11.60 -9.24 20.70
N GLY A 117 -12.59 -8.83 19.90
CA GLY A 117 -13.60 -9.73 19.37
C GLY A 117 -14.59 -9.05 18.44
N LEU A 118 -15.48 -9.85 17.86
CA LEU A 118 -16.61 -9.39 17.07
C LEU A 118 -17.90 -9.93 17.67
N ILE A 119 -18.95 -9.11 17.69
CA ILE A 119 -20.30 -9.57 17.99
C ILE A 119 -21.21 -9.30 16.81
N THR A 120 -22.02 -10.28 16.45
CA THR A 120 -22.97 -10.23 15.34
C THR A 120 -24.41 -10.28 15.85
N ILE A 121 -25.36 -9.91 14.98
CA ILE A 121 -26.80 -10.16 15.22
C ILE A 121 -27.06 -11.64 15.47
N GLY A 122 -26.32 -12.54 14.81
CA GLY A 122 -26.44 -13.99 15.00
C GLY A 122 -26.07 -14.39 16.43
N ASP A 123 -24.92 -13.91 16.93
CA ASP A 123 -24.47 -14.20 18.29
C ASP A 123 -25.49 -13.69 19.33
N ILE A 124 -26.04 -12.49 19.12
CA ILE A 124 -27.08 -11.94 20.01
C ILE A 124 -28.37 -12.76 19.92
N ALA A 125 -28.79 -13.17 18.73
CA ALA A 125 -30.01 -13.97 18.55
C ALA A 125 -29.88 -15.37 19.17
N THR A 126 -28.78 -16.06 18.94
CA THR A 126 -28.43 -17.31 19.64
C THR A 126 -28.45 -17.07 21.14
N SER A 127 -27.86 -15.96 21.58
CA SER A 127 -27.87 -15.63 22.99
C SER A 127 -29.25 -15.31 23.59
N TYR A 128 -30.30 -15.16 22.79
CA TYR A 128 -31.66 -14.96 23.29
C TYR A 128 -32.49 -16.24 23.21
N MET A 129 -32.16 -17.14 22.27
CA MET A 129 -32.89 -18.37 22.02
C MET A 129 -32.39 -19.55 22.86
N ASP A 130 -31.14 -19.52 23.30
CA ASP A 130 -30.59 -20.56 24.16
C ASP A 130 -31.27 -20.57 25.53
N VAL A 131 -31.60 -21.77 26.01
CA VAL A 131 -32.13 -21.98 27.34
C VAL A 131 -30.97 -21.89 28.32
N TYR A 132 -30.89 -20.79 29.05
CA TYR A 132 -29.85 -20.60 30.05
C TYR A 132 -30.20 -21.23 31.39
N ASP A 133 -29.18 -21.75 32.04
CA ASP A 133 -29.24 -21.95 33.48
C ASP A 133 -29.41 -20.59 34.19
N SER A 134 -30.13 -20.63 35.29
CA SER A 134 -30.35 -19.57 36.25
C SER A 134 -29.05 -18.89 36.75
N THR A 135 -27.90 -19.54 36.61
CA THR A 135 -26.56 -19.03 37.00
C THR A 135 -25.83 -18.24 35.90
N ILE A 136 -26.44 -18.01 34.72
CA ILE A 136 -25.74 -17.41 33.58
C ILE A 136 -25.21 -16.00 33.86
N LEU A 137 -25.93 -15.18 34.63
CA LEU A 137 -25.51 -13.81 34.95
C LEU A 137 -24.22 -13.78 35.79
N SER A 138 -24.08 -14.69 36.75
CA SER A 138 -22.89 -14.82 37.60
C SER A 138 -21.74 -15.46 36.84
N THR A 139 -22.01 -16.48 36.03
CA THR A 139 -21.03 -17.12 35.12
C THR A 139 -20.44 -16.10 34.14
N ALA A 140 -21.25 -15.22 33.57
CA ALA A 140 -20.81 -14.16 32.67
C ALA A 140 -20.15 -12.97 33.40
N ARG A 141 -20.17 -12.96 34.74
CA ARG A 141 -19.71 -11.86 35.60
C ARG A 141 -20.34 -10.55 35.17
N THR A 142 -21.66 -10.46 35.32
CA THR A 142 -22.46 -9.32 34.85
C THR A 142 -22.39 -8.16 35.85
N GLN A 143 -22.19 -6.93 35.37
CA GLN A 143 -22.17 -5.74 36.24
C GLN A 143 -23.58 -5.37 36.70
N TYR A 144 -23.73 -4.94 37.95
CA TYR A 144 -25.02 -4.48 38.48
C TYR A 144 -25.59 -3.30 37.70
N ARG A 145 -24.73 -2.38 37.26
CA ARG A 145 -25.14 -1.29 36.35
C ARG A 145 -25.75 -1.82 35.05
N ASN A 146 -25.18 -2.86 34.43
CA ASN A 146 -25.75 -3.44 33.22
C ASN A 146 -27.13 -4.04 33.50
N ILE A 147 -27.30 -4.73 34.63
CA ILE A 147 -28.58 -5.29 35.05
C ILE A 147 -29.60 -4.17 35.18
N ALA A 148 -29.29 -3.15 35.99
CA ALA A 148 -30.15 -1.99 36.24
C ALA A 148 -30.56 -1.28 34.93
N THR A 149 -29.60 -0.88 34.09
CA THR A 149 -29.90 -0.20 32.82
C THR A 149 -30.70 -1.08 31.87
N THR A 150 -30.43 -2.40 31.85
CA THR A 150 -31.14 -3.33 30.99
C THR A 150 -32.62 -3.43 31.35
N ILE A 151 -32.94 -3.45 32.63
CA ILE A 151 -34.33 -3.52 33.11
C ILE A 151 -34.96 -2.14 33.35
N GLY A 152 -34.38 -1.07 32.79
CA GLY A 152 -34.91 0.30 32.94
C GLY A 152 -34.93 0.82 34.38
N GLY A 153 -34.09 0.26 35.24
CA GLY A 153 -34.00 0.57 36.66
C GLY A 153 -32.74 1.34 37.04
N ARG A 154 -32.56 1.52 38.35
CA ARG A 154 -31.39 2.15 38.97
C ARG A 154 -30.93 1.35 40.18
N VAL A 155 -29.62 1.36 40.42
CA VAL A 155 -29.06 0.84 41.68
C VAL A 155 -29.41 1.84 42.79
N VAL A 156 -30.11 1.38 43.81
CA VAL A 156 -30.54 2.17 44.98
C VAL A 156 -29.48 2.12 46.07
N ILE A 157 -28.90 0.94 46.31
CA ILE A 157 -27.81 0.72 47.26
C ILE A 157 -26.82 -0.29 46.69
N GLY A 158 -25.55 -0.17 47.10
CA GLY A 158 -24.45 -0.99 46.61
C GLY A 158 -23.64 -0.31 45.50
N ASN A 159 -22.51 -0.93 45.13
CA ASN A 159 -21.63 -0.41 44.09
C ASN A 159 -22.06 -0.92 42.71
N ASP A 160 -22.58 -0.03 41.87
CA ASP A 160 -23.08 -0.35 40.53
C ASP A 160 -22.00 -0.86 39.56
N HIS A 161 -20.73 -0.54 39.80
CA HIS A 161 -19.58 -1.04 39.05
C HIS A 161 -19.14 -2.45 39.47
N SER A 162 -19.69 -2.99 40.57
CA SER A 162 -19.42 -4.36 41.01
C SER A 162 -20.14 -5.39 40.13
N PHE A 163 -19.72 -6.64 40.27
CA PHE A 163 -20.18 -7.75 39.44
C PHE A 163 -20.94 -8.77 40.28
N LEU A 164 -21.98 -9.38 39.70
CA LEU A 164 -22.54 -10.62 40.21
C LEU A 164 -21.55 -11.74 39.92
N LEU A 165 -20.97 -12.34 40.97
CA LEU A 165 -19.90 -13.34 40.85
C LEU A 165 -20.38 -14.78 41.15
N LYS A 166 -21.47 -14.91 41.91
CA LYS A 166 -22.05 -16.17 42.37
C LYS A 166 -23.58 -16.07 42.38
N GLY A 167 -24.24 -17.18 42.72
CA GLY A 167 -25.68 -17.25 42.85
C GLY A 167 -26.40 -17.39 41.50
N LYS A 168 -27.67 -17.78 41.60
CA LYS A 168 -28.61 -17.91 40.51
C LYS A 168 -29.63 -16.76 40.54
N VAL A 169 -30.33 -16.58 39.43
CA VAL A 169 -31.46 -15.65 39.34
C VAL A 169 -32.73 -16.38 39.77
N GLY A 170 -33.33 -15.92 40.86
CA GLY A 170 -34.58 -16.45 41.42
C GLY A 170 -35.71 -15.44 41.38
N ILE A 171 -36.97 -15.91 41.36
CA ILE A 171 -38.16 -15.06 41.50
C ILE A 171 -38.82 -15.34 42.85
N ALA A 172 -38.87 -14.33 43.72
CA ALA A 172 -39.54 -14.40 45.01
C ALA A 172 -41.03 -14.07 44.88
N ALA A 173 -41.81 -15.03 44.37
CA ALA A 173 -43.26 -14.92 44.26
C ALA A 173 -44.04 -15.66 45.38
N SER A 174 -43.35 -16.49 46.17
CA SER A 174 -43.94 -17.39 47.18
C SER A 174 -43.96 -16.79 48.60
N SER A 175 -44.54 -17.52 49.56
CA SER A 175 -44.43 -17.20 50.99
C SER A 175 -43.00 -17.39 51.51
N ARG A 176 -42.72 -16.82 52.69
CA ARG A 176 -41.40 -16.86 53.33
C ARG A 176 -40.84 -18.28 53.45
N ASP A 177 -41.66 -19.21 53.92
CA ASP A 177 -41.26 -20.60 54.18
C ASP A 177 -40.82 -21.33 52.90
N LEU A 178 -41.49 -21.06 51.78
CA LEU A 178 -41.17 -21.66 50.49
C LEU A 178 -39.96 -20.98 49.82
N MET A 179 -39.71 -19.70 50.11
CA MET A 179 -38.57 -18.97 49.54
C MET A 179 -37.23 -19.53 50.05
N SER A 180 -37.16 -19.90 51.33
CA SER A 180 -35.96 -20.53 51.92
C SER A 180 -35.59 -21.89 51.31
N ASP A 181 -36.51 -22.54 50.61
CA ASP A 181 -36.26 -23.85 49.98
C ASP A 181 -35.49 -23.74 48.65
N PHE A 182 -35.51 -22.57 47.99
CA PHE A 182 -34.91 -22.40 46.65
C PHE A 182 -34.05 -21.15 46.47
N ILE A 183 -34.07 -20.20 47.39
CA ILE A 183 -33.21 -19.01 47.38
C ILE A 183 -32.05 -19.25 48.36
N GLU A 184 -30.84 -19.06 47.88
CA GLU A 184 -29.61 -19.28 48.63
C GLU A 184 -28.84 -17.96 48.84
N GLU A 185 -27.78 -18.03 49.65
CA GLU A 185 -26.81 -16.93 49.80
C GLU A 185 -26.21 -16.56 48.43
N ASP A 186 -25.85 -15.29 48.24
CA ASP A 186 -25.32 -14.72 46.98
C ASP A 186 -26.30 -14.69 45.79
N ASP A 187 -27.52 -15.23 45.89
CA ASP A 187 -28.50 -15.20 44.79
C ASP A 187 -28.92 -13.78 44.38
N LEU A 188 -29.36 -13.64 43.12
CA LEU A 188 -30.06 -12.44 42.66
C LEU A 188 -31.56 -12.72 42.63
N VAL A 189 -32.33 -11.98 43.43
CA VAL A 189 -33.77 -12.24 43.60
C VAL A 189 -34.61 -11.13 42.98
N ILE A 190 -35.54 -11.51 42.11
CA ILE A 190 -36.54 -10.61 41.51
C ILE A 190 -37.80 -10.66 42.38
N LEU A 191 -38.25 -9.52 42.88
CA LEU A 191 -39.35 -9.44 43.84
C LEU A 191 -40.27 -8.23 43.60
N GLY A 192 -41.54 -8.40 43.98
CA GLY A 192 -42.56 -7.35 43.92
C GLY A 192 -42.55 -6.44 45.15
N ASN A 193 -43.60 -5.62 45.30
CA ASN A 193 -43.76 -4.75 46.46
C ASN A 193 -44.30 -5.51 47.68
N ARG A 194 -43.50 -6.40 48.26
CA ARG A 194 -43.85 -7.14 49.47
C ARG A 194 -42.73 -7.05 50.49
N ARG A 195 -42.97 -6.34 51.58
CA ARG A 195 -42.00 -6.16 52.67
C ARG A 195 -41.50 -7.49 53.24
N GLU A 196 -42.39 -8.48 53.39
CA GLU A 196 -42.04 -9.82 53.89
C GLU A 196 -41.01 -10.52 52.99
N ALA A 197 -41.18 -10.42 51.66
CA ALA A 197 -40.26 -11.02 50.69
C ALA A 197 -38.92 -10.27 50.64
N GLN A 198 -38.95 -8.93 50.74
CA GLN A 198 -37.76 -8.11 50.87
C GLN A 198 -36.96 -8.49 52.13
N GLN A 199 -37.61 -8.59 53.28
CA GLN A 199 -36.97 -8.97 54.54
C GLN A 199 -36.43 -10.41 54.47
N CYS A 200 -37.18 -11.36 53.89
CA CYS A 200 -36.69 -12.72 53.68
C CYS A 200 -35.39 -12.76 52.87
N ALA A 201 -35.32 -12.00 51.77
CA ALA A 201 -34.11 -11.89 50.96
C ALA A 201 -32.92 -11.30 51.73
N ILE A 202 -33.16 -10.29 52.59
CA ILE A 202 -32.14 -9.75 53.50
C ILE A 202 -31.66 -10.83 54.48
N ASP A 203 -32.57 -11.60 55.06
CA ASP A 203 -32.25 -12.61 56.08
C ASP A 203 -31.41 -13.75 55.48
N LEU A 204 -31.67 -14.13 54.23
CA LEU A 204 -30.95 -15.15 53.47
C LEU A 204 -29.59 -14.70 52.91
N ASN A 205 -29.19 -13.44 53.13
CA ASN A 205 -27.93 -12.87 52.61
C ASN A 205 -27.79 -13.00 51.07
N VAL A 206 -28.86 -12.69 50.34
CA VAL A 206 -28.81 -12.68 48.87
C VAL A 206 -27.78 -11.67 48.37
N GLY A 207 -27.15 -11.92 47.23
CA GLY A 207 -26.15 -11.01 46.67
C GLY A 207 -26.79 -9.73 46.10
N ALA A 208 -28.01 -9.86 45.56
CA ALA A 208 -28.76 -8.71 45.06
C ALA A 208 -30.27 -8.94 45.07
N MET A 209 -31.03 -7.85 45.16
CA MET A 209 -32.48 -7.86 44.96
C MET A 209 -32.94 -6.83 43.94
N VAL A 210 -33.87 -7.24 43.08
CA VAL A 210 -34.51 -6.39 42.06
C VAL A 210 -35.96 -6.13 42.49
N VAL A 211 -36.24 -4.92 42.94
CA VAL A 211 -37.55 -4.46 43.39
C VAL A 211 -38.34 -3.87 42.23
N CYS A 212 -39.45 -4.52 41.90
CA CYS A 212 -40.29 -4.22 40.74
C CYS A 212 -41.38 -3.15 41.03
N HIS A 213 -42.05 -2.66 39.98
CA HIS A 213 -43.15 -1.68 40.01
C HIS A 213 -42.80 -0.29 40.57
N GLY A 214 -41.52 0.07 40.63
CA GLY A 214 -41.08 1.35 41.19
C GLY A 214 -41.47 1.51 42.67
N ALA A 215 -41.65 0.39 43.37
CA ALA A 215 -42.08 0.38 44.75
C ALA A 215 -41.13 1.16 45.65
N GLU A 216 -41.70 1.90 46.60
CA GLU A 216 -40.92 2.54 47.64
C GLU A 216 -40.35 1.48 48.58
N ILE A 217 -39.04 1.52 48.79
CA ILE A 217 -38.32 0.54 49.59
C ILE A 217 -38.22 1.10 51.02
N PRO A 218 -38.74 0.40 52.04
CA PRO A 218 -38.68 0.87 53.42
C PRO A 218 -37.24 1.19 53.86
N ALA A 219 -37.07 2.27 54.62
CA ALA A 219 -35.74 2.75 55.04
C ALA A 219 -34.96 1.72 55.87
N ASP A 220 -35.66 0.91 56.67
CA ASP A 220 -35.06 -0.18 57.45
C ASP A 220 -34.52 -1.31 56.57
N ILE A 221 -35.16 -1.61 55.43
CA ILE A 221 -34.66 -2.59 54.46
C ILE A 221 -33.40 -2.07 53.78
N ILE A 222 -33.39 -0.79 53.40
CA ILE A 222 -32.20 -0.15 52.78
C ILE A 222 -31.01 -0.18 53.73
N GLU A 223 -31.23 0.12 55.01
CA GLU A 223 -30.15 0.13 56.01
C GLU A 223 -29.61 -1.27 56.28
N GLN A 224 -30.48 -2.28 56.42
CA GLN A 224 -30.04 -3.67 56.56
C GLN A 224 -29.27 -4.16 55.33
N ALA A 225 -29.75 -3.84 54.12
CA ALA A 225 -29.05 -4.17 52.88
C ALA A 225 -27.66 -3.53 52.82
N ARG A 226 -27.53 -2.27 53.25
CA ARG A 226 -26.25 -1.58 53.34
C ARG A 226 -25.28 -2.29 54.29
N GLN A 227 -25.75 -2.68 55.48
CA GLN A 227 -24.92 -3.37 56.48
C GLN A 227 -24.43 -4.75 56.02
N LYS A 228 -25.26 -5.44 55.22
CA LYS A 228 -24.95 -6.76 54.65
C LYS A 228 -24.33 -6.69 53.25
N GLU A 229 -24.04 -5.50 52.73
CA GLU A 229 -23.50 -5.26 51.38
C GLU A 229 -24.38 -5.83 50.24
N ILE A 230 -25.68 -5.98 50.48
CA ILE A 230 -26.65 -6.48 49.49
C ILE A 230 -26.99 -5.37 48.50
N VAL A 231 -26.88 -5.66 47.20
CA VAL A 231 -27.21 -4.68 46.15
C VAL A 231 -28.72 -4.63 45.94
N ILE A 232 -29.29 -3.42 45.94
CA ILE A 232 -30.72 -3.20 45.63
C ILE A 232 -30.84 -2.46 44.31
N ILE A 233 -31.61 -3.03 43.38
CA ILE A 233 -31.96 -2.41 42.11
C ILE A 233 -33.47 -2.16 42.11
N SER A 234 -33.89 -0.93 41.82
CA SER A 234 -35.31 -0.58 41.67
C SER A 234 -35.64 -0.37 40.19
N THR A 235 -36.74 -0.94 39.72
CA THR A 235 -37.23 -0.80 38.34
C THR A 235 -38.73 -0.53 38.31
N PRO A 236 -39.22 0.32 37.40
CA PRO A 236 -40.66 0.52 37.19
C PRO A 236 -41.37 -0.70 36.60
N HIS A 237 -40.63 -1.70 36.08
CA HIS A 237 -41.21 -2.86 35.42
C HIS A 237 -41.72 -3.92 36.40
N ASP A 238 -42.66 -4.74 35.94
CA ASP A 238 -43.17 -5.90 36.66
C ASP A 238 -42.17 -7.09 36.61
N THR A 239 -42.39 -8.09 37.47
CA THR A 239 -41.50 -9.25 37.61
C THR A 239 -41.37 -10.08 36.33
N PHE A 240 -42.41 -10.19 35.51
CA PHE A 240 -42.39 -10.91 34.24
C PHE A 240 -41.53 -10.16 33.19
N THR A 241 -41.72 -8.85 33.07
CA THR A 241 -40.90 -8.00 32.20
C THR A 241 -39.43 -8.06 32.60
N VAL A 242 -39.13 -7.98 33.90
CA VAL A 242 -37.76 -8.10 34.43
C VAL A 242 -37.18 -9.47 34.09
N ALA A 243 -37.87 -10.57 34.41
CA ALA A 243 -37.39 -11.92 34.14
C ALA A 243 -37.06 -12.15 32.66
N ARG A 244 -37.85 -11.58 31.73
CA ARG A 244 -37.59 -11.67 30.29
C ARG A 244 -36.40 -10.81 29.83
N GLN A 245 -36.17 -9.65 30.46
CA GLN A 245 -35.15 -8.71 30.02
C GLN A 245 -33.80 -8.91 30.72
N ILE A 246 -33.76 -9.49 31.91
CA ILE A 246 -32.57 -9.50 32.76
C ILE A 246 -31.38 -10.20 32.09
N ASN A 247 -31.61 -11.26 31.31
CA ASN A 247 -30.55 -11.94 30.57
C ASN A 247 -29.92 -11.08 29.48
N GLN A 248 -30.60 -10.02 29.02
CA GLN A 248 -30.03 -9.07 28.06
C GLN A 248 -28.95 -8.15 28.67
N SER A 249 -28.72 -8.26 29.99
CA SER A 249 -27.68 -7.52 30.72
C SER A 249 -26.29 -8.16 30.61
N ILE A 250 -26.23 -9.42 30.16
CA ILE A 250 -25.00 -10.19 30.01
C ILE A 250 -24.00 -9.40 29.14
N PRO A 251 -22.73 -9.29 29.55
CA PRO A 251 -21.74 -8.54 28.81
C PRO A 251 -21.39 -9.21 27.48
N VAL A 252 -21.20 -8.39 26.44
CA VAL A 252 -20.85 -8.79 25.08
C VAL A 252 -19.65 -9.72 25.02
N ARG A 253 -18.65 -9.53 25.89
CA ARG A 253 -17.45 -10.39 25.97
C ARG A 253 -17.75 -11.87 26.22
N HIS A 254 -18.95 -12.20 26.69
CA HIS A 254 -19.36 -13.59 26.91
C HIS A 254 -19.75 -14.29 25.60
N PHE A 255 -20.40 -13.57 24.68
CA PHE A 255 -20.90 -14.12 23.42
C PHE A 255 -20.09 -13.76 22.18
N MET A 256 -19.19 -12.78 22.27
CA MET A 256 -18.38 -12.36 21.14
C MET A 256 -17.48 -13.50 20.64
N THR A 257 -17.26 -13.55 19.32
CA THR A 257 -16.22 -14.37 18.73
C THR A 257 -14.85 -13.76 19.06
N LYS A 258 -13.96 -14.57 19.65
CA LYS A 258 -12.60 -14.14 20.08
C LYS A 258 -11.49 -14.79 19.26
N GLU A 259 -11.71 -16.02 18.83
CA GLU A 259 -10.73 -16.85 18.15
C GLU A 259 -11.07 -16.98 16.66
N GLY A 260 -10.06 -17.27 15.84
CA GLY A 260 -10.25 -17.44 14.39
C GLY A 260 -10.72 -16.18 13.66
N LEU A 261 -10.49 -14.99 14.25
CA LEU A 261 -10.83 -13.71 13.61
C LEU A 261 -9.98 -13.51 12.36
N ILE A 262 -10.63 -13.37 11.22
CA ILE A 262 -9.97 -13.01 9.96
C ILE A 262 -9.89 -11.50 9.90
N THR A 263 -8.66 -10.98 9.95
CA THR A 263 -8.38 -9.54 9.90
C THR A 263 -7.47 -9.24 8.73
N PHE A 264 -7.58 -8.02 8.19
CA PHE A 264 -6.70 -7.53 7.13
C PHE A 264 -6.01 -6.24 7.57
N LYS A 265 -4.95 -5.86 6.86
CA LYS A 265 -4.18 -4.63 7.08
C LYS A 265 -4.39 -3.66 5.92
N LEU A 266 -4.14 -2.39 6.18
CA LEU A 266 -4.22 -1.32 5.16
C LEU A 266 -3.30 -1.54 3.94
N ARG A 267 -2.21 -2.30 4.10
CA ARG A 267 -1.24 -2.55 3.03
C ARG A 267 -1.53 -3.81 2.22
N ASP A 268 -2.48 -4.63 2.66
CA ASP A 268 -2.83 -5.86 1.94
C ASP A 268 -3.43 -5.50 0.58
N TYR A 269 -3.18 -6.34 -0.42
CA TYR A 269 -3.72 -6.16 -1.75
C TYR A 269 -5.18 -6.59 -1.80
N VAL A 270 -5.98 -5.83 -2.55
CA VAL A 270 -7.43 -6.05 -2.64
C VAL A 270 -7.75 -7.43 -3.22
N ASP A 271 -6.97 -7.92 -4.17
CA ASP A 271 -7.25 -9.22 -4.80
C ASP A 271 -6.96 -10.39 -3.85
N ASP A 272 -5.85 -10.34 -3.09
CA ASP A 272 -5.58 -11.30 -2.01
C ASP A 272 -6.72 -11.32 -0.97
N VAL A 273 -7.22 -10.13 -0.62
CA VAL A 273 -8.34 -9.97 0.32
C VAL A 273 -9.63 -10.55 -0.27
N LYS A 274 -9.93 -10.30 -1.56
CA LYS A 274 -11.11 -10.86 -2.25
C LYS A 274 -11.08 -12.39 -2.25
N ASP A 275 -9.92 -12.99 -2.51
CA ASP A 275 -9.77 -14.44 -2.54
C ASP A 275 -10.04 -15.07 -1.17
N VAL A 276 -9.49 -14.49 -0.11
CA VAL A 276 -9.80 -14.92 1.27
C VAL A 276 -11.28 -14.75 1.56
N MET A 277 -11.88 -13.61 1.18
CA MET A 277 -13.28 -13.31 1.45
C MET A 277 -14.23 -14.23 0.67
N ALA A 278 -13.88 -14.69 -0.53
CA ALA A 278 -14.71 -15.57 -1.36
C ALA A 278 -15.07 -16.88 -0.64
N HIS A 279 -14.13 -17.42 0.14
CA HIS A 279 -14.25 -18.68 0.86
C HIS A 279 -14.90 -18.56 2.25
N LYS A 280 -15.39 -17.37 2.63
CA LYS A 280 -15.90 -17.08 3.97
C LYS A 280 -17.30 -16.48 3.93
N ARG A 281 -18.19 -16.89 4.84
CA ARG A 281 -19.59 -16.41 4.89
C ARG A 281 -19.78 -15.09 5.65
N PHE A 282 -18.70 -14.52 6.20
CA PHE A 282 -18.77 -13.26 6.95
C PHE A 282 -19.06 -12.08 6.03
N ARG A 283 -19.86 -11.13 6.52
CA ARG A 283 -20.24 -9.92 5.76
C ARG A 283 -19.18 -8.83 5.81
N ASP A 284 -18.64 -8.61 7.01
CA ASP A 284 -17.75 -7.52 7.36
C ASP A 284 -16.48 -8.11 7.98
N PHE A 285 -15.32 -7.64 7.54
CA PHE A 285 -14.01 -8.09 7.99
C PHE A 285 -13.27 -6.92 8.64
N PRO A 286 -12.76 -7.07 9.86
CA PRO A 286 -12.04 -6.00 10.54
C PRO A 286 -10.70 -5.72 9.87
N ILE A 287 -10.40 -4.42 9.74
CA ILE A 287 -9.08 -3.92 9.37
C ILE A 287 -8.36 -3.50 10.64
N VAL A 288 -7.11 -3.95 10.79
CA VAL A 288 -6.26 -3.61 11.93
C VAL A 288 -4.93 -3.01 11.50
N ASP A 289 -4.34 -2.19 12.38
CA ASP A 289 -2.95 -1.74 12.21
C ASP A 289 -1.95 -2.80 12.72
N ASN A 290 -0.65 -2.50 12.59
CA ASN A 290 0.42 -3.39 13.07
C ASN A 290 0.45 -3.59 14.60
N LYS A 291 -0.28 -2.77 15.37
CA LYS A 291 -0.40 -2.84 16.83
C LYS A 291 -1.68 -3.56 17.27
N GLY A 292 -2.51 -4.02 16.31
CA GLY A 292 -3.79 -4.67 16.56
C GLY A 292 -4.96 -3.71 16.82
N ASN A 293 -4.78 -2.41 16.57
CA ASN A 293 -5.85 -1.44 16.72
C ASN A 293 -6.85 -1.56 15.58
N PHE A 294 -8.14 -1.56 15.91
CA PHE A 294 -9.22 -1.60 14.93
C PHE A 294 -9.33 -0.27 14.18
N LEU A 295 -9.34 -0.33 12.85
CA LEU A 295 -9.39 0.84 11.97
C LEU A 295 -10.75 1.00 11.27
N GLY A 296 -11.52 -0.09 11.13
CA GLY A 296 -12.80 -0.11 10.45
C GLY A 296 -13.12 -1.47 9.84
N PHE A 297 -14.28 -1.59 9.21
CA PHE A 297 -14.66 -2.79 8.48
C PHE A 297 -14.51 -2.62 6.97
N ILE A 298 -14.13 -3.71 6.32
CA ILE A 298 -14.24 -3.89 4.87
C ILE A 298 -15.30 -4.95 4.55
N SER A 299 -16.01 -4.78 3.45
CA SER A 299 -17.02 -5.74 2.98
C SER A 299 -16.86 -5.98 1.49
N ARG A 300 -17.41 -7.12 1.01
CA ARG A 300 -17.32 -7.51 -0.41
C ARG A 300 -17.85 -6.39 -1.34
N ARG A 301 -18.96 -5.76 -0.96
CA ARG A 301 -19.55 -4.64 -1.72
C ARG A 301 -18.60 -3.44 -1.83
N ARG A 302 -17.81 -3.15 -0.79
CA ARG A 302 -16.87 -2.03 -0.80
C ARG A 302 -15.64 -2.31 -1.65
N LEU A 303 -15.18 -3.57 -1.69
CA LEU A 303 -14.11 -4.02 -2.58
C LEU A 303 -14.49 -3.93 -4.05
N LEU A 304 -15.75 -4.22 -4.41
CA LEU A 304 -16.23 -4.08 -5.79
C LEU A 304 -16.21 -2.63 -6.29
N ASN A 305 -16.27 -1.65 -5.37
CA ASN A 305 -16.25 -0.23 -5.69
C ASN A 305 -14.84 0.37 -5.58
N SER A 306 -13.80 -0.45 -5.44
CA SER A 306 -12.42 0.04 -5.38
C SER A 306 -12.03 0.64 -6.73
N ARG A 307 -11.52 1.87 -6.72
CA ARG A 307 -11.01 2.49 -7.95
C ARG A 307 -9.60 2.00 -8.22
N LYS A 308 -9.34 1.62 -9.47
CA LYS A 308 -7.98 1.34 -9.95
C LYS A 308 -7.10 2.58 -9.75
N LYS A 309 -5.82 2.36 -9.47
CA LYS A 309 -4.85 3.46 -9.47
C LYS A 309 -4.68 3.94 -10.91
N GLN A 310 -4.69 5.26 -11.08
CA GLN A 310 -4.54 5.87 -12.40
C GLN A 310 -3.08 6.22 -12.65
N VAL A 311 -2.60 5.95 -13.86
CA VAL A 311 -1.20 6.11 -14.21
C VAL A 311 -1.03 6.67 -15.62
N ILE A 312 -0.01 7.50 -15.78
CA ILE A 312 0.52 7.98 -17.04
C ILE A 312 1.93 7.42 -17.17
N LEU A 313 2.22 6.84 -18.32
CA LEU A 313 3.54 6.29 -18.64
C LEU A 313 4.31 7.28 -19.50
N VAL A 314 5.56 7.51 -19.14
CA VAL A 314 6.50 8.27 -19.96
C VAL A 314 7.69 7.39 -20.29
N ASP A 315 8.28 7.59 -21.46
CA ASP A 315 9.54 6.96 -21.89
C ASP A 315 9.51 5.42 -21.99
N HIS A 316 8.33 4.81 -21.92
CA HIS A 316 8.16 3.40 -22.22
C HIS A 316 6.69 3.06 -22.48
N ASN A 317 6.50 1.98 -23.23
CA ASN A 317 5.22 1.33 -23.41
C ASN A 317 5.32 -0.21 -23.29
N GLU A 318 6.47 -0.75 -22.89
CA GLU A 318 6.65 -2.20 -22.71
C GLU A 318 6.29 -2.65 -21.29
N LYS A 319 5.41 -3.66 -21.16
CA LYS A 319 4.92 -4.17 -19.87
C LYS A 319 6.02 -4.63 -18.91
N ASN A 320 7.06 -5.28 -19.41
CA ASN A 320 8.22 -5.74 -18.63
C ASN A 320 9.07 -4.60 -18.05
N GLN A 321 8.94 -3.39 -18.61
CA GLN A 321 9.59 -2.18 -18.13
C GLN A 321 8.70 -1.35 -17.21
N ALA A 322 7.40 -1.65 -17.12
CA ALA A 322 6.47 -0.91 -16.29
C ALA A 322 6.56 -1.30 -14.80
N VAL A 323 5.94 -0.48 -13.95
CA VAL A 323 5.74 -0.75 -12.52
C VAL A 323 4.92 -2.02 -12.33
N ASP A 324 5.21 -2.80 -11.29
CA ASP A 324 4.46 -4.02 -10.98
C ASP A 324 2.97 -3.72 -10.78
N GLY A 325 2.08 -4.58 -11.31
CA GLY A 325 0.64 -4.38 -11.24
C GLY A 325 0.07 -3.38 -12.26
N ILE A 326 0.82 -3.05 -13.30
CA ILE A 326 0.35 -2.18 -14.39
C ILE A 326 -0.94 -2.71 -15.05
N GLU A 327 -1.16 -4.03 -15.09
CA GLU A 327 -2.36 -4.62 -15.69
C GLU A 327 -3.64 -4.31 -14.90
N GLU A 328 -3.50 -4.10 -13.60
CA GLU A 328 -4.59 -3.74 -12.70
C GLU A 328 -4.81 -2.22 -12.64
N ALA A 329 -3.88 -1.43 -13.16
CA ALA A 329 -3.98 0.02 -13.20
C ALA A 329 -4.92 0.51 -14.31
N ASP A 330 -5.28 1.79 -14.22
CA ASP A 330 -5.97 2.53 -15.26
C ASP A 330 -4.94 3.44 -15.95
N VAL A 331 -4.37 2.96 -17.06
CA VAL A 331 -3.42 3.72 -17.86
C VAL A 331 -4.21 4.79 -18.62
N LEU A 332 -3.88 6.06 -18.39
CA LEU A 332 -4.59 7.19 -18.99
C LEU A 332 -3.90 7.70 -20.25
N GLU A 333 -2.57 7.83 -20.18
CA GLU A 333 -1.76 8.48 -21.21
C GLU A 333 -0.40 7.79 -21.31
N ILE A 334 0.15 7.73 -22.51
CA ILE A 334 1.49 7.19 -22.80
C ILE A 334 2.22 8.19 -23.70
N ILE A 335 3.36 8.72 -23.24
CA ILE A 335 4.24 9.62 -23.99
C ILE A 335 5.59 8.95 -24.16
N ASP A 336 5.99 8.61 -25.38
CA ASP A 336 7.16 7.74 -25.59
C ASP A 336 7.84 8.00 -26.94
N HIS A 337 9.08 7.57 -27.09
CA HIS A 337 9.85 7.61 -28.33
C HIS A 337 10.38 6.22 -28.76
N HIS A 338 10.09 5.19 -27.96
CA HIS A 338 10.47 3.81 -28.24
C HIS A 338 9.57 3.13 -29.26
N ARG A 339 10.01 1.95 -29.71
CA ARG A 339 9.16 1.03 -30.48
C ARG A 339 7.89 0.66 -29.68
N LEU A 340 6.83 0.32 -30.39
CA LEU A 340 5.60 -0.14 -29.76
C LEU A 340 5.70 -1.63 -29.39
N SER A 341 5.39 -1.97 -28.14
CA SER A 341 5.29 -3.35 -27.66
C SER A 341 4.36 -3.46 -26.45
N SER A 342 3.18 -4.05 -26.65
CA SER A 342 2.35 -4.76 -25.64
C SER A 342 2.23 -4.15 -24.23
N ILE A 343 1.61 -2.96 -24.13
CA ILE A 343 0.71 -2.63 -23.02
C ILE A 343 -0.72 -2.59 -23.57
N GLU A 344 -1.58 -3.44 -23.03
CA GLU A 344 -3.00 -3.49 -23.38
C GLU A 344 -3.80 -2.60 -22.44
N THR A 345 -4.66 -1.75 -22.99
CA THR A 345 -5.55 -0.87 -22.21
C THR A 345 -7.00 -1.28 -22.42
N MET A 346 -7.81 -1.21 -21.37
CA MET A 346 -9.23 -1.60 -21.44
C MET A 346 -10.10 -0.64 -22.26
N GLY A 347 -9.64 0.60 -22.45
CA GLY A 347 -10.31 1.62 -23.25
C GLY A 347 -9.30 2.49 -23.99
N PRO A 348 -9.79 3.44 -24.81
CA PRO A 348 -8.94 4.40 -25.50
C PRO A 348 -8.13 5.25 -24.51
N VAL A 349 -6.86 5.47 -24.82
CA VAL A 349 -5.93 6.28 -24.04
C VAL A 349 -5.29 7.35 -24.92
N PHE A 350 -4.83 8.44 -24.33
CA PHE A 350 -4.00 9.40 -25.07
C PHE A 350 -2.62 8.78 -25.29
N PHE A 351 -2.27 8.50 -26.54
CA PHE A 351 -1.00 7.87 -26.89
C PHE A 351 -0.23 8.78 -27.84
N ARG A 352 0.89 9.34 -27.39
CA ARG A 352 1.76 10.17 -28.21
C ARG A 352 3.13 9.55 -28.30
N ASN A 353 3.44 9.00 -29.48
CA ASN A 353 4.75 8.44 -29.75
C ASN A 353 5.37 9.10 -30.99
N GLN A 354 6.61 9.55 -30.85
CA GLN A 354 7.34 10.22 -31.93
C GLN A 354 8.76 9.64 -32.01
N PRO A 355 9.30 9.39 -33.22
CA PRO A 355 10.63 8.84 -33.41
C PRO A 355 11.71 9.93 -33.26
N VAL A 356 11.74 10.59 -32.10
CA VAL A 356 12.74 11.59 -31.70
C VAL A 356 13.78 10.98 -30.75
N GLY A 357 14.82 11.74 -30.44
CA GLY A 357 15.92 11.29 -29.60
C GLY A 357 15.56 11.07 -28.14
N CYS A 358 14.55 11.79 -27.62
CA CYS A 358 14.20 11.80 -26.19
C CYS A 358 12.71 12.11 -25.95
N THR A 359 12.10 11.53 -24.92
CA THR A 359 10.71 11.82 -24.51
C THR A 359 10.54 13.27 -24.05
N ALA A 360 11.56 13.86 -23.44
CA ALA A 360 11.55 15.27 -23.03
C ALA A 360 11.35 16.24 -24.21
N THR A 361 11.80 15.89 -25.41
CA THR A 361 11.54 16.67 -26.64
C THR A 361 10.04 16.71 -26.94
N ILE A 362 9.35 15.58 -26.81
CA ILE A 362 7.90 15.47 -27.01
C ILE A 362 7.16 16.33 -25.98
N ILE A 363 7.56 16.23 -24.71
CA ILE A 363 6.93 17.01 -23.63
C ILE A 363 7.15 18.51 -23.85
N TYR A 364 8.33 18.94 -24.31
CA TYR A 364 8.57 20.33 -24.63
C TYR A 364 7.67 20.84 -25.77
N GLN A 365 7.44 20.04 -26.82
CA GLN A 365 6.45 20.37 -27.84
C GLN A 365 5.05 20.52 -27.23
N MET A 366 4.66 19.66 -26.30
CA MET A 366 3.36 19.77 -25.61
C MET A 366 3.23 21.06 -24.79
N TYR A 367 4.30 21.50 -24.12
CA TYR A 367 4.32 22.83 -23.48
C TYR A 367 4.08 23.96 -24.49
N GLN A 368 4.70 23.88 -25.66
CA GLN A 368 4.56 24.88 -26.72
C GLN A 368 3.16 24.88 -27.33
N GLU A 369 2.60 23.71 -27.62
CA GLU A 369 1.26 23.53 -28.21
C GLU A 369 0.17 24.09 -27.30
N GLU A 370 0.34 23.92 -25.99
CA GLU A 370 -0.59 24.42 -24.97
C GLU A 370 -0.30 25.88 -24.57
N CYS A 371 0.70 26.51 -25.19
CA CYS A 371 1.14 27.88 -24.88
C CYS A 371 1.47 28.08 -23.39
N ILE A 372 2.03 27.07 -22.73
CA ILE A 372 2.42 27.14 -21.32
C ILE A 372 3.92 27.44 -21.22
N GLU A 373 4.26 28.48 -20.46
CA GLU A 373 5.65 28.80 -20.17
C GLU A 373 6.32 27.69 -19.33
N VAL A 374 7.52 27.30 -19.74
CA VAL A 374 8.35 26.33 -19.04
C VAL A 374 9.11 27.03 -17.91
N GLU A 375 8.91 26.59 -16.67
CA GLU A 375 9.66 27.09 -15.50
C GLU A 375 11.16 26.78 -15.67
N LYS A 376 12.04 27.62 -15.10
CA LYS A 376 13.51 27.51 -15.25
C LYS A 376 14.02 26.11 -14.89
N GLU A 377 13.53 25.56 -13.78
CA GLU A 377 13.93 24.26 -13.27
C GLU A 377 13.38 23.11 -14.14
N ILE A 378 12.16 23.24 -14.67
CA ILE A 378 11.60 22.25 -15.60
C ILE A 378 12.35 22.27 -16.93
N ALA A 379 12.73 23.46 -17.39
CA ALA A 379 13.54 23.61 -18.60
C ALA A 379 14.91 22.94 -18.43
N ALA A 380 15.53 23.09 -17.26
CA ALA A 380 16.78 22.41 -16.92
C ALA A 380 16.65 20.88 -16.95
N LEU A 381 15.57 20.32 -16.37
CA LEU A 381 15.31 18.88 -16.39
C LEU A 381 15.08 18.35 -17.80
N LEU A 382 14.25 19.02 -18.60
CA LEU A 382 14.00 18.62 -19.99
C LEU A 382 15.27 18.71 -20.84
N CYS A 383 16.09 19.75 -20.64
CA CYS A 383 17.39 19.89 -21.31
C CYS A 383 18.33 18.74 -20.94
N SER A 384 18.41 18.41 -19.65
CA SER A 384 19.25 17.31 -19.13
C SER A 384 18.86 15.96 -19.72
N ALA A 385 17.56 15.66 -19.79
CA ALA A 385 17.04 14.45 -20.42
C ALA A 385 17.46 14.34 -21.90
N ILE A 386 17.31 15.42 -22.67
CA ILE A 386 17.72 15.43 -24.08
C ILE A 386 19.23 15.23 -24.20
N ILE A 387 20.04 15.89 -23.37
CA ILE A 387 21.50 15.72 -23.36
C ILE A 387 21.88 14.25 -23.10
N SER A 388 21.25 13.61 -22.10
CA SER A 388 21.46 12.20 -21.74
C SER A 388 21.21 11.27 -22.94
N ASP A 389 19.99 11.23 -23.46
CA ASP A 389 19.59 10.23 -24.47
C ASP A 389 20.25 10.46 -25.83
N THR A 390 20.56 11.72 -26.13
CA THR A 390 21.23 12.08 -27.38
C THR A 390 22.74 12.02 -27.28
N LEU A 391 23.31 11.71 -26.11
CA LEU A 391 24.76 11.76 -25.86
C LEU A 391 25.35 13.11 -26.30
N MET A 392 24.76 14.22 -25.85
CA MET A 392 25.06 15.58 -26.33
C MET A 392 24.99 15.67 -27.87
N PHE A 393 23.86 15.25 -28.45
CA PHE A 393 23.58 15.29 -29.90
C PHE A 393 24.42 14.37 -30.79
N ARG A 394 25.26 13.50 -30.21
CA ARG A 394 26.14 12.58 -30.93
C ARG A 394 25.50 11.22 -31.21
N SER A 395 24.41 10.89 -30.52
CA SER A 395 23.70 9.63 -30.69
C SER A 395 23.00 9.57 -32.05
N PRO A 396 22.97 8.41 -32.73
CA PRO A 396 22.18 8.20 -33.95
C PRO A 396 20.66 8.24 -33.73
N THR A 397 20.19 8.43 -32.49
CA THR A 397 18.78 8.73 -32.18
C THR A 397 18.47 10.22 -32.26
N CYS A 398 19.47 11.10 -32.16
CA CYS A 398 19.26 12.53 -32.11
C CYS A 398 18.69 13.05 -33.43
N THR A 399 17.68 13.90 -33.34
CA THR A 399 17.05 14.60 -34.46
C THR A 399 17.34 16.11 -34.37
N PRO A 400 17.19 16.88 -35.46
CA PRO A 400 17.31 18.34 -35.41
C PRO A 400 16.34 19.00 -34.42
N LEU A 401 15.19 18.36 -34.17
CA LEU A 401 14.20 18.83 -33.21
C LEU A 401 14.71 18.69 -31.77
N ASP A 402 15.42 17.62 -31.44
CA ASP A 402 16.02 17.43 -30.11
C ASP A 402 17.05 18.54 -29.83
N GLU A 403 17.98 18.77 -30.75
CA GLU A 403 19.00 19.81 -30.59
C GLU A 403 18.37 21.21 -30.49
N ALA A 404 17.42 21.54 -31.36
CA ALA A 404 16.72 22.82 -31.30
C ALA A 404 15.95 23.01 -29.98
N SER A 405 15.34 21.94 -29.46
CA SER A 405 14.64 21.95 -28.18
C SER A 405 15.60 22.14 -27.02
N ALA A 406 16.68 21.37 -26.97
CA ALA A 406 17.70 21.48 -25.93
C ALA A 406 18.33 22.87 -25.88
N ARG A 407 18.66 23.48 -27.03
CA ARG A 407 19.21 24.84 -27.09
C ARG A 407 18.25 25.89 -26.56
N LYS A 408 16.95 25.79 -26.87
CA LYS A 408 15.93 26.70 -26.32
C LYS A 408 15.72 26.50 -24.82
N LEU A 409 15.66 25.25 -24.38
CA LEU A 409 15.52 24.89 -22.97
C LEU A 409 16.73 25.37 -22.14
N ALA A 410 17.94 25.24 -22.67
CA ALA A 410 19.17 25.75 -22.05
C ALA A 410 19.14 27.27 -21.88
N GLN A 411 18.61 28.01 -22.87
CA GLN A 411 18.41 29.46 -22.77
C GLN A 411 17.42 29.82 -21.66
N ILE A 412 16.29 29.11 -21.56
CA ILE A 412 15.29 29.33 -20.50
C ILE A 412 15.89 29.02 -19.13
N ALA A 413 16.67 27.94 -19.06
CA ALA A 413 17.28 27.45 -17.83
C ALA A 413 18.56 28.20 -17.43
N ASP A 414 19.10 29.05 -18.30
CA ASP A 414 20.39 29.74 -18.12
C ASP A 414 21.54 28.74 -17.87
N ILE A 415 21.68 27.77 -18.78
CA ILE A 415 22.64 26.66 -18.69
C ILE A 415 23.53 26.62 -19.94
N ASN A 416 24.82 26.34 -19.73
CA ASN A 416 25.73 25.92 -20.78
C ASN A 416 25.62 24.39 -21.01
N ILE A 417 25.28 23.98 -22.23
CA ILE A 417 25.00 22.57 -22.56
C ILE A 417 26.25 21.71 -22.42
N GLU A 418 27.39 22.21 -22.90
CA GLU A 418 28.66 21.51 -22.90
C GLU A 418 29.18 21.27 -21.47
N GLU A 419 29.09 22.29 -20.61
CA GLU A 419 29.43 22.18 -19.19
C GLU A 419 28.49 21.22 -18.46
N LEU A 420 27.18 21.35 -18.67
CA LEU A 420 26.19 20.47 -18.03
C LEU A 420 26.41 19.02 -18.43
N ALA A 421 26.58 18.74 -19.71
CA ALA A 421 26.81 17.39 -20.21
C ALA A 421 28.10 16.78 -19.65
N LEU A 422 29.18 17.55 -19.58
CA LEU A 422 30.43 17.08 -18.97
C LEU A 422 30.21 16.69 -17.50
N GLU A 423 29.54 17.54 -16.73
CA GLU A 423 29.26 17.24 -15.32
C GLU A 423 28.31 16.04 -15.16
N MET A 424 27.27 15.93 -15.99
CA MET A 424 26.33 14.80 -16.00
C MET A 424 27.01 13.47 -16.33
N PHE A 425 27.73 13.41 -17.45
CA PHE A 425 28.37 12.18 -17.88
C PHE A 425 29.50 11.77 -16.93
N ASN A 426 30.26 12.73 -16.37
CA ASN A 426 31.23 12.43 -15.32
C ASN A 426 30.57 11.88 -14.05
N ALA A 427 29.37 12.36 -13.69
CA ALA A 427 28.61 11.79 -12.59
C ALA A 427 28.12 10.37 -12.92
N GLY A 428 27.66 10.12 -14.15
CA GLY A 428 27.23 8.80 -14.61
C GLY A 428 28.38 7.78 -14.74
N SER A 429 29.58 8.24 -15.10
CA SER A 429 30.80 7.45 -15.23
C SER A 429 31.63 7.40 -13.95
N ASN A 430 31.18 8.00 -12.85
CA ASN A 430 31.89 7.96 -11.58
C ASN A 430 31.82 6.54 -10.98
N LEU A 431 32.79 5.71 -11.33
CA LEU A 431 32.87 4.31 -10.88
C LEU A 431 33.65 4.15 -9.57
N LYS A 432 33.94 5.24 -8.86
CA LYS A 432 34.66 5.22 -7.58
C LYS A 432 33.91 4.39 -6.56
N GLY A 433 34.53 3.30 -6.11
CA GLY A 433 33.97 2.38 -5.10
C GLY A 433 33.14 1.23 -5.66
N LYS A 434 32.93 1.15 -6.98
CA LYS A 434 32.29 0.00 -7.64
C LYS A 434 33.30 -1.09 -7.94
N SER A 435 32.89 -2.34 -7.76
CA SER A 435 33.63 -3.51 -8.19
C SER A 435 33.60 -3.67 -9.72
N ALA A 436 34.58 -4.40 -10.27
CA ALA A 436 34.62 -4.69 -11.70
C ALA A 436 33.35 -5.38 -12.22
N GLU A 437 32.71 -6.21 -11.39
CA GLU A 437 31.44 -6.87 -11.72
C GLU A 437 30.30 -5.85 -11.80
N GLU A 438 30.16 -4.95 -10.82
CA GLU A 438 29.17 -3.87 -10.86
C GLU A 438 29.35 -2.96 -12.08
N ILE A 439 30.59 -2.68 -12.49
CA ILE A 439 30.89 -1.90 -13.69
C ILE A 439 30.44 -2.65 -14.96
N ILE A 440 30.75 -3.95 -15.09
CA ILE A 440 30.36 -4.77 -16.23
C ILE A 440 28.84 -4.79 -16.42
N PHE A 441 28.11 -4.88 -15.30
CA PHE A 441 26.67 -5.07 -15.29
C PHE A 441 25.85 -3.77 -15.17
N LEU A 442 26.50 -2.60 -15.17
CA LEU A 442 25.84 -1.30 -15.00
C LEU A 442 24.84 -0.98 -16.12
N ASP A 443 25.27 -1.09 -17.39
CA ASP A 443 24.38 -1.09 -18.57
C ASP A 443 24.61 -2.35 -19.40
N PHE A 444 24.12 -3.48 -18.90
CA PHE A 444 24.30 -4.79 -19.51
C PHE A 444 22.99 -5.40 -20.01
N LYS A 445 23.02 -5.95 -21.23
CA LYS A 445 21.91 -6.72 -21.80
C LYS A 445 22.39 -8.05 -22.34
N GLN A 446 21.61 -9.09 -22.05
CA GLN A 446 21.80 -10.43 -22.57
C GLN A 446 20.89 -10.66 -23.78
N PHE A 447 21.42 -11.30 -24.80
CA PHE A 447 20.70 -11.69 -26.00
C PHE A 447 20.97 -13.17 -26.28
N THR A 448 19.97 -13.87 -26.81
CA THR A 448 20.14 -15.24 -27.28
C THR A 448 19.97 -15.24 -28.80
N VAL A 449 21.00 -15.71 -29.50
CA VAL A 449 21.04 -15.84 -30.96
C VAL A 449 21.25 -17.32 -31.28
N ASN A 450 20.22 -17.97 -31.83
CA ASN A 450 20.18 -19.43 -31.99
C ASN A 450 20.43 -20.13 -30.63
N GLU A 451 21.49 -20.92 -30.53
CA GLU A 451 21.91 -21.59 -29.28
C GLU A 451 22.99 -20.80 -28.50
N THR A 452 23.46 -19.67 -29.05
CA THR A 452 24.51 -18.85 -28.45
C THR A 452 23.93 -17.72 -27.59
N VAL A 453 24.36 -17.63 -26.34
CA VAL A 453 24.00 -16.58 -25.39
C VAL A 453 25.12 -15.53 -25.36
N ILE A 454 24.79 -14.30 -25.75
CA ILE A 454 25.73 -13.17 -25.75
C ILE A 454 25.34 -12.11 -24.72
N GLY A 455 26.34 -11.49 -24.09
CA GLY A 455 26.18 -10.35 -23.20
C GLY A 455 26.82 -9.10 -23.78
N VAL A 456 26.14 -7.96 -23.69
CA VAL A 456 26.69 -6.67 -24.12
C VAL A 456 26.53 -5.61 -23.03
N GLY A 457 27.65 -5.24 -22.42
CA GLY A 457 27.78 -4.12 -21.50
C GLY A 457 28.26 -2.85 -22.21
N GLN A 458 27.91 -1.68 -21.69
CA GLN A 458 28.37 -0.39 -22.22
C GLN A 458 28.65 0.59 -21.07
N VAL A 459 29.73 1.36 -21.21
CA VAL A 459 30.01 2.54 -20.38
C VAL A 459 30.34 3.71 -21.30
N ASN A 460 29.76 4.87 -20.99
CA ASN A 460 29.99 6.10 -21.71
C ASN A 460 30.85 7.03 -20.87
N SER A 461 31.80 7.73 -21.51
CA SER A 461 32.57 8.79 -20.86
C SER A 461 32.98 9.86 -21.89
N MET A 462 33.16 11.08 -21.40
CA MET A 462 33.78 12.17 -22.17
C MET A 462 35.32 12.20 -22.01
N SER A 463 35.88 11.39 -21.11
CA SER A 463 37.30 11.30 -20.80
C SER A 463 37.91 9.99 -21.30
N GLY A 464 38.83 10.09 -22.25
CA GLY A 464 39.56 8.92 -22.75
C GLY A 464 40.44 8.26 -21.67
N ASP A 465 40.93 9.02 -20.70
CA ASP A 465 41.75 8.47 -19.61
C ASP A 465 40.92 7.69 -18.59
N GLU A 466 39.70 8.14 -18.32
CA GLU A 466 38.74 7.39 -17.49
C GLU A 466 38.40 6.03 -18.14
N LEU A 467 38.15 6.00 -19.45
CA LEU A 467 37.91 4.74 -20.17
C LEU A 467 39.08 3.75 -20.07
N LYS A 468 40.33 4.24 -20.06
CA LYS A 468 41.52 3.39 -19.87
C LYS A 468 41.58 2.80 -18.46
N GLU A 469 41.25 3.59 -17.43
CA GLU A 469 41.18 3.10 -16.05
C GLU A 469 40.09 2.02 -15.88
N ILE A 470 38.94 2.22 -16.53
CA ILE A 470 37.85 1.26 -16.57
C ILE A 470 38.27 -0.02 -17.29
N LYS A 471 38.91 0.10 -18.46
CA LYS A 471 39.48 -1.05 -19.20
C LYS A 471 40.38 -1.88 -18.30
N ALA A 472 41.33 -1.24 -17.61
CA ALA A 472 42.29 -1.91 -16.72
C ALA A 472 41.59 -2.66 -15.56
N THR A 473 40.47 -2.12 -15.07
CA THR A 473 39.68 -2.72 -13.98
C THR A 473 38.82 -3.89 -14.45
N VAL A 474 38.16 -3.74 -15.59
CA VAL A 474 37.16 -4.68 -16.12
C VAL A 474 37.79 -5.85 -16.86
N LEU A 475 38.85 -5.61 -17.63
CA LEU A 475 39.48 -6.62 -18.50
C LEU A 475 39.83 -7.93 -17.79
N PRO A 476 40.45 -7.93 -16.57
CA PRO A 476 40.78 -9.16 -15.86
C PRO A 476 39.55 -9.95 -15.36
N HIS A 477 38.39 -9.30 -15.25
CA HIS A 477 37.18 -9.86 -14.64
C HIS A 477 36.15 -10.36 -15.66
N LEU A 478 36.29 -10.02 -16.94
CA LEU A 478 35.33 -10.39 -18.00
C LEU A 478 35.14 -11.90 -18.15
N GLU A 479 36.21 -12.71 -18.10
CA GLU A 479 36.08 -14.17 -18.23
C GLU A 479 35.35 -14.80 -17.04
N LYS A 480 35.56 -14.23 -15.83
CA LYS A 480 34.82 -14.64 -14.64
C LYS A 480 33.35 -14.28 -14.78
N ALA A 481 33.03 -13.05 -15.19
CA ALA A 481 31.65 -12.59 -15.41
C ALA A 481 30.92 -13.46 -16.45
N ARG A 482 31.59 -13.77 -17.57
CA ARG A 482 31.09 -14.65 -18.64
C ARG A 482 30.68 -16.02 -18.11
N LYS A 483 31.56 -16.68 -17.34
CA LYS A 483 31.29 -18.00 -16.75
C LYS A 483 30.18 -17.95 -15.70
N SER A 484 30.22 -16.98 -14.79
CA SER A 484 29.22 -16.84 -13.72
C SER A 484 27.81 -16.66 -14.26
N HIS A 485 27.66 -15.95 -15.39
CA HIS A 485 26.38 -15.65 -16.02
C HIS A 485 26.01 -16.60 -17.16
N ARG A 486 26.78 -17.69 -17.36
CA ARG A 486 26.55 -18.72 -18.39
C ARG A 486 26.43 -18.13 -19.81
N LEU A 487 27.30 -17.19 -20.13
CA LEU A 487 27.36 -16.54 -21.44
C LEU A 487 28.38 -17.27 -22.32
N ASP A 488 28.08 -17.44 -23.60
CA ASP A 488 29.04 -17.94 -24.58
C ASP A 488 30.04 -16.83 -24.95
N MET A 489 29.54 -15.60 -25.11
CA MET A 489 30.36 -14.42 -25.41
C MET A 489 29.93 -13.22 -24.58
N ILE A 490 30.88 -12.37 -24.22
CA ILE A 490 30.64 -11.08 -23.59
C ILE A 490 31.40 -9.98 -24.33
N PHE A 491 30.71 -8.89 -24.60
CA PHE A 491 31.19 -7.69 -25.26
C PHE A 491 31.02 -6.51 -24.31
N PHE A 492 32.05 -5.67 -24.17
CA PHE A 492 32.00 -4.49 -23.32
C PHE A 492 32.44 -3.25 -24.11
N MET A 493 31.52 -2.31 -24.30
CA MET A 493 31.75 -1.07 -25.04
C MET A 493 32.28 0.01 -24.10
N LEU A 494 33.47 0.51 -24.40
CA LEU A 494 34.04 1.72 -23.80
C LEU A 494 33.83 2.88 -24.78
N THR A 495 32.71 3.58 -24.61
CA THR A 495 32.25 4.59 -25.56
C THR A 495 32.81 5.97 -25.19
N ASN A 496 33.64 6.54 -26.06
CA ASN A 496 34.05 7.93 -25.96
C ASN A 496 33.03 8.80 -26.70
N ILE A 497 32.31 9.63 -25.95
CA ILE A 497 31.26 10.50 -26.48
C ILE A 497 31.85 11.59 -27.38
N VAL A 498 33.02 12.11 -27.06
CA VAL A 498 33.66 13.24 -27.77
C VAL A 498 34.13 12.81 -29.16
N THR A 499 34.77 11.64 -29.26
CA THR A 499 35.32 11.11 -30.51
C THR A 499 34.34 10.23 -31.30
N GLU A 500 33.12 10.04 -30.78
CA GLU A 500 32.09 9.19 -31.38
C GLU A 500 32.59 7.77 -31.70
N SER A 501 33.35 7.18 -30.78
CA SER A 501 33.96 5.87 -31.01
C SER A 501 33.89 4.99 -29.77
N SER A 502 33.65 3.71 -29.98
CA SER A 502 33.70 2.71 -28.91
C SER A 502 34.91 1.81 -29.07
N GLU A 503 35.69 1.67 -28.01
CA GLU A 503 36.63 0.57 -27.90
C GLU A 503 35.90 -0.66 -27.37
N LEU A 504 35.98 -1.78 -28.09
CA LEU A 504 35.26 -3.00 -27.75
C LEU A 504 36.17 -4.03 -27.10
N ILE A 505 35.86 -4.41 -25.87
CA ILE A 505 36.48 -5.55 -25.21
C ILE A 505 35.64 -6.80 -25.46
N CYS A 506 36.26 -7.87 -25.92
CA CYS A 506 35.58 -9.13 -26.24
C CYS A 506 36.15 -10.28 -25.42
N CYS A 507 35.30 -11.15 -24.89
CA CYS A 507 35.70 -12.37 -24.20
C CYS A 507 34.75 -13.53 -24.54
N GLY A 508 35.30 -14.73 -24.79
CA GLY A 508 34.55 -15.89 -25.28
C GLY A 508 35.15 -16.48 -26.55
N LEU A 509 34.80 -17.74 -26.86
CA LEU A 509 35.27 -18.43 -28.05
C LEU A 509 34.78 -17.67 -29.30
N ASP A 510 35.67 -17.39 -30.26
CA ASP A 510 35.38 -16.67 -31.51
C ASP A 510 34.80 -15.25 -31.37
N ALA A 511 34.70 -14.69 -30.16
CA ALA A 511 34.10 -13.37 -29.95
C ALA A 511 34.86 -12.27 -30.71
N ARG A 512 36.20 -12.34 -30.71
CA ARG A 512 37.06 -11.38 -31.41
C ARG A 512 36.96 -11.52 -32.94
N SER A 513 37.08 -12.73 -33.47
CA SER A 513 37.02 -13.00 -34.91
C SER A 513 35.67 -12.60 -35.50
N LYS A 514 34.57 -12.84 -34.78
CA LYS A 514 33.23 -12.42 -35.20
C LYS A 514 33.07 -10.91 -35.30
N VAL A 515 33.63 -10.14 -34.37
CA VAL A 515 33.62 -8.67 -34.44
C VAL A 515 34.44 -8.17 -35.62
N ILE A 516 35.63 -8.74 -35.83
CA ILE A 516 36.52 -8.37 -36.94
C ILE A 516 35.80 -8.58 -38.27
N ALA A 517 35.16 -9.73 -38.45
CA ALA A 517 34.37 -10.02 -39.65
C ALA A 517 33.14 -9.10 -39.79
N ALA A 518 32.42 -8.85 -38.69
CA ALA A 518 31.19 -8.06 -38.72
C ALA A 518 31.41 -6.57 -39.06
N TYR A 519 32.58 -6.03 -38.74
CA TYR A 519 32.95 -4.63 -38.97
C TYR A 519 34.04 -4.44 -40.03
N ASP A 520 34.44 -5.49 -40.74
CA ASP A 520 35.51 -5.49 -41.75
C ASP A 520 36.81 -4.83 -41.22
N LEU A 521 37.22 -5.23 -40.01
CA LEU A 521 38.43 -4.72 -39.35
C LEU A 521 39.66 -5.50 -39.79
N ARG A 522 40.85 -4.89 -39.64
CA ARG A 522 42.11 -5.60 -39.90
C ARG A 522 42.42 -6.60 -38.79
N GLU A 523 42.79 -7.83 -39.17
CA GLU A 523 43.08 -8.94 -38.25
C GLU A 523 44.23 -8.66 -37.25
N ASP A 524 45.14 -7.74 -37.61
CA ASP A 524 46.33 -7.35 -36.83
C ASP A 524 46.07 -6.20 -35.83
N THR A 525 44.82 -5.74 -35.70
CA THR A 525 44.50 -4.61 -34.81
C THR A 525 44.54 -5.07 -33.36
N ASP A 526 45.38 -4.47 -32.50
CA ASP A 526 45.47 -4.79 -31.06
C ASP A 526 44.18 -4.43 -30.29
N ASP A 527 43.69 -3.20 -30.50
CA ASP A 527 42.47 -2.67 -29.87
C ASP A 527 41.32 -2.57 -30.89
N LEU A 528 40.16 -3.16 -30.59
CA LEU A 528 38.98 -3.13 -31.47
C LEU A 528 38.27 -1.77 -31.36
N LEU A 529 38.78 -0.78 -32.07
CA LEU A 529 38.20 0.56 -32.11
C LEU A 529 37.12 0.68 -33.19
N LEU A 530 35.87 0.83 -32.78
CA LEU A 530 34.71 1.01 -33.64
C LEU A 530 34.36 2.49 -33.79
N LYS A 531 34.82 3.11 -34.89
CA LYS A 531 34.50 4.52 -35.20
C LYS A 531 33.03 4.67 -35.60
N GLY A 532 32.38 5.72 -35.10
CA GLY A 532 30.96 6.00 -35.35
C GLY A 532 29.99 5.11 -34.59
N VAL A 533 30.48 4.13 -33.81
CA VAL A 533 29.64 3.22 -33.02
C VAL A 533 29.56 3.75 -31.60
N VAL A 534 28.38 4.21 -31.19
CA VAL A 534 28.08 4.73 -29.84
C VAL A 534 26.82 4.09 -29.24
N SER A 535 25.99 3.43 -30.06
CA SER A 535 24.74 2.80 -29.64
C SER A 535 24.82 1.27 -29.69
N ARG A 536 24.79 0.62 -28.52
CA ARG A 536 24.61 -0.84 -28.40
C ARG A 536 23.41 -1.33 -29.22
N LYS A 537 22.24 -0.69 -29.07
CA LYS A 537 20.96 -1.17 -29.61
C LYS A 537 20.85 -0.99 -31.13
N LYS A 538 21.32 0.13 -31.68
CA LYS A 538 21.17 0.44 -33.11
C LYS A 538 22.35 -0.04 -33.95
N GLN A 539 23.56 -0.03 -33.40
CA GLN A 539 24.78 -0.17 -34.21
C GLN A 539 25.57 -1.45 -33.91
N LEU A 540 25.60 -1.91 -32.65
CA LEU A 540 26.37 -3.10 -32.28
C LEU A 540 25.54 -4.39 -32.33
N VAL A 541 24.45 -4.46 -31.58
CA VAL A 541 23.65 -5.69 -31.44
C VAL A 541 23.11 -6.20 -32.79
N PRO A 542 22.50 -5.38 -33.67
CA PRO A 542 22.02 -5.88 -34.98
C PRO A 542 23.14 -6.47 -35.83
N THR A 543 24.31 -5.82 -35.82
CA THR A 543 25.51 -6.23 -36.57
C THR A 543 26.07 -7.56 -36.03
N LEU A 544 26.17 -7.70 -34.70
CA LEU A 544 26.59 -8.94 -34.05
C LEU A 544 25.61 -10.09 -34.29
N VAL A 545 24.30 -9.83 -34.16
CA VAL A 545 23.26 -10.84 -34.41
C VAL A 545 23.32 -11.30 -35.87
N GLY A 546 23.46 -10.37 -36.82
CA GLY A 546 23.61 -10.70 -38.24
C GLY A 546 24.85 -11.56 -38.53
N ALA A 547 25.98 -11.26 -37.89
CA ALA A 547 27.21 -12.04 -38.02
C ALA A 547 27.16 -13.41 -37.30
N LEU A 548 26.30 -13.55 -36.28
CA LEU A 548 26.10 -14.81 -35.53
C LEU A 548 25.06 -15.74 -36.19
N GLN A 549 24.24 -15.21 -37.09
CA GLN A 549 23.25 -15.96 -37.86
C GLN A 549 23.81 -16.51 -39.19
N GLN A 550 24.94 -15.97 -39.64
CA GLN A 550 25.75 -16.50 -40.75
C GLN A 550 26.68 -17.60 -40.22
#